data_AF-A0A840II99-F1
#
_entry.id   AF-A0A840II99-F1
#
_cell.length_a   1.000
_cell.length_b   1.000
_cell.length_c   1.000
_cell.angle_alpha   90.00
_cell.angle_beta   90.00
_cell.angle_gamma   90.00
#
_symmetry.space_group_name_H-M   'P 1'
#
loop_
_entity.id
_entity.type
_entity.pdbx_description
1 polymer ?
#
loop_
_entity_poly.entity_id
_entity_poly.type
_entity_poly.pdbx_seq_one_letter_code
_entity_poly.pdbx_strand_id
1 'polypeptide(L)'
;MTESEADERFVLLLGSTTNDTVLSKLKAAGILYVEKRLESNPENWRTITGMLQNEQLLAVIVKLTGKNLAAAMTHDYCEAARALADQLGRVRHMVLVHESLLGPDERVPPPDALVMDPDDERIPWFLSRHDHPFARPSDELLAKAFEYLRSANVSVLPYETNAELSVISAAFLDDYEQNLLFRIYVPAGRLYSDEADKLMSLFHDWMHRVKRQRVRRGGYETPDGQVFEFFGESAVSAGEVAVQFNDFSEFLDLCLANNDEAASWLVRSGIEPRRADALALRYAKEGRRIDRDMRQARDELLVRLRYELEEELSDTFDETVGASDLDRLLRQLVPEPGMGVQALSPSISSGSSRGEINVSVVQQVFEHVEGTVIGTVTGTANLGTNPRELLSLVERFADADQRQALTTSIYEVEDAGAPADKRIVARQRLKKFLADLGGKVEDSVIRVMQAYLESRIGI
;
A
#
# COMPACT_ATOMS: atom_id res chain seq x y z
N MET A 1 -26.02 20.33 -23.18
CA MET A 1 -25.59 20.94 -21.92
C MET A 1 -26.19 22.32 -21.84
N THR A 2 -27.29 22.43 -21.13
CA THR A 2 -27.89 23.72 -20.73
C THR A 2 -27.10 24.28 -19.55
N GLU A 3 -26.97 25.60 -19.44
CA GLU A 3 -26.16 26.34 -18.46
C GLU A 3 -26.40 26.00 -16.96
N SER A 4 -27.39 25.16 -16.63
CA SER A 4 -27.66 24.66 -15.29
C SER A 4 -26.87 23.40 -14.89
N GLU A 5 -26.26 22.67 -15.83
CA GLU A 5 -25.43 21.46 -15.57
C GLU A 5 -23.94 21.82 -15.35
N ALA A 6 -23.57 23.09 -15.50
CA ALA A 6 -22.20 23.57 -15.51
C ALA A 6 -21.60 23.78 -14.11
N ASP A 7 -22.27 23.37 -13.03
CA ASP A 7 -21.77 23.45 -11.65
C ASP A 7 -21.74 22.09 -10.92
N GLU A 8 -22.11 21.02 -11.60
CA GLU A 8 -22.21 19.69 -11.00
C GLU A 8 -20.92 18.89 -11.20
N ARG A 9 -20.33 18.49 -10.08
CA ARG A 9 -19.14 17.64 -10.01
C ARG A 9 -19.41 16.27 -10.62
N PHE A 10 -18.49 15.75 -11.43
CA PHE A 10 -18.70 14.50 -12.17
C PHE A 10 -17.50 13.54 -12.12
N VAL A 11 -17.76 12.25 -12.33
CA VAL A 11 -16.76 11.19 -12.49
C VAL A 11 -16.66 10.80 -13.95
N LEU A 12 -15.43 10.63 -14.45
CA LEU A 12 -15.18 10.22 -15.83
C LEU A 12 -14.87 8.72 -15.88
N LEU A 13 -15.67 7.99 -16.65
CA LEU A 13 -15.53 6.56 -16.88
C LEU A 13 -14.95 6.34 -18.29
N LEU A 14 -13.74 5.79 -18.38
CA LEU A 14 -12.99 5.61 -19.62
C LEU A 14 -12.79 4.14 -19.95
N GLY A 15 -13.11 3.77 -21.20
CA GLY A 15 -13.17 2.36 -21.60
C GLY A 15 -14.46 1.71 -21.12
N SER A 16 -14.71 0.45 -21.48
CA SER A 16 -15.91 -0.28 -21.08
C SER A 16 -15.87 -0.69 -19.59
N THR A 17 -15.76 0.30 -18.71
CA THR A 17 -15.79 0.21 -17.24
C THR A 17 -17.21 0.14 -16.68
N THR A 18 -18.22 0.13 -17.54
CA THR A 18 -19.64 0.19 -17.18
C THR A 18 -20.08 -1.11 -16.49
N ASN A 19 -19.77 -1.21 -15.21
CA ASN A 19 -20.30 -2.25 -14.33
C ASN A 19 -21.47 -1.66 -13.53
N ASP A 20 -22.57 -2.42 -13.43
CA ASP A 20 -23.80 -1.99 -12.75
C ASP A 20 -23.55 -1.53 -11.30
N THR A 21 -22.56 -2.11 -10.61
CA THR A 21 -22.16 -1.73 -9.26
C THR A 21 -21.63 -0.30 -9.18
N VAL A 22 -20.76 0.11 -10.11
CA VAL A 22 -20.16 1.45 -10.16
C VAL A 22 -21.25 2.48 -10.46
N LEU A 23 -22.10 2.20 -11.45
CA LEU A 23 -23.21 3.08 -11.80
C LEU A 23 -24.23 3.22 -10.66
N SER A 24 -24.55 2.12 -9.99
CA SER A 24 -25.50 2.13 -8.87
C SER A 24 -24.97 2.95 -7.69
N LYS A 25 -23.66 2.86 -7.40
CA LYS A 25 -23.01 3.68 -6.38
C LYS A 25 -23.02 5.17 -6.74
N LEU A 26 -22.61 5.53 -7.96
CA LEU A 26 -22.60 6.92 -8.40
C LEU A 26 -24.00 7.53 -8.35
N LYS A 27 -25.03 6.77 -8.77
CA LYS A 27 -26.44 7.18 -8.66
C LYS A 27 -26.90 7.32 -7.21
N ALA A 28 -26.53 6.38 -6.33
CA ALA A 28 -26.88 6.43 -4.91
C ALA A 28 -26.24 7.62 -4.19
N ALA A 29 -25.01 7.97 -4.56
CA ALA A 29 -24.30 9.13 -4.05
C ALA A 29 -24.74 10.46 -4.71
N GLY A 30 -25.62 10.42 -5.72
CA GLY A 30 -26.06 11.60 -6.46
C GLY A 30 -24.95 12.26 -7.29
N ILE A 31 -23.91 11.51 -7.68
CA ILE A 31 -22.76 12.00 -8.42
C ILE A 31 -23.00 11.80 -9.93
N LEU A 32 -22.83 12.86 -10.72
CA LEU A 32 -22.90 12.77 -12.17
C LEU A 32 -21.73 11.94 -12.73
N TYR A 33 -21.95 11.28 -13.87
CA TYR A 33 -20.88 10.57 -14.55
C TYR A 33 -20.95 10.78 -16.06
N VAL A 34 -19.76 10.77 -16.68
CA VAL A 34 -19.60 10.84 -18.14
C VAL A 34 -18.85 9.59 -18.58
N GLU A 35 -19.43 8.84 -19.52
CA GLU A 35 -18.78 7.66 -20.10
C GLU A 35 -18.17 8.01 -21.46
N LYS A 36 -16.90 7.60 -21.68
CA LYS A 36 -16.22 7.72 -22.96
C LYS A 36 -15.50 6.42 -23.33
N ARG A 37 -15.66 6.01 -24.59
CA ARG A 37 -14.98 4.82 -25.14
C ARG A 37 -13.63 5.18 -25.74
N LEU A 38 -12.61 4.41 -25.39
CA LEU A 38 -11.24 4.56 -25.93
C LEU A 38 -11.05 3.85 -27.28
N GLU A 39 -12.02 3.02 -27.71
CA GLU A 39 -12.06 2.36 -29.03
C GLU A 39 -12.62 3.31 -30.11
N SER A 40 -12.09 4.52 -30.18
CA SER A 40 -12.59 5.63 -31.00
C SER A 40 -11.44 6.40 -31.63
N ASN A 41 -11.75 7.41 -32.46
CA ASN A 41 -10.77 8.20 -33.20
C ASN A 41 -9.83 9.03 -32.29
N PRO A 42 -8.66 9.50 -32.81
CA PRO A 42 -7.72 10.30 -32.02
C PRO A 42 -8.32 11.63 -31.50
N GLU A 43 -9.29 12.20 -32.20
CA GLU A 43 -9.98 13.42 -31.78
C GLU A 43 -10.79 13.21 -30.49
N ASN A 44 -11.39 12.04 -30.31
CA ASN A 44 -12.08 11.70 -29.06
C ASN A 44 -11.10 11.61 -27.89
N TRP A 45 -9.88 11.10 -28.11
CA TRP A 45 -8.83 11.09 -27.08
C TRP A 45 -8.41 12.51 -26.67
N ARG A 46 -8.30 13.42 -27.64
CA ARG A 46 -8.06 14.86 -27.36
C ARG A 46 -9.23 15.48 -26.60
N THR A 47 -10.47 15.12 -26.95
CA THR A 47 -11.67 15.58 -26.22
C THR A 47 -11.67 15.11 -24.77
N ILE A 48 -11.33 13.84 -24.54
CA ILE A 48 -11.18 13.28 -23.19
C ILE A 48 -10.09 14.06 -22.42
N THR A 49 -8.96 14.34 -23.08
CA THR A 49 -7.87 15.13 -22.47
C THR A 49 -8.36 16.52 -22.04
N GLY A 50 -9.23 17.16 -22.82
CA GLY A 50 -9.88 18.42 -22.43
C GLY A 50 -10.82 18.27 -21.22
N MET A 51 -11.54 17.15 -21.11
CA MET A 51 -12.39 16.86 -19.94
C MET A 51 -11.56 16.65 -18.66
N LEU A 52 -10.34 16.14 -18.78
CA LEU A 52 -9.42 15.97 -17.64
C LEU A 52 -8.96 17.30 -17.02
N GLN A 53 -9.08 18.40 -17.75
CA GLN A 53 -8.72 19.74 -17.28
C GLN A 53 -9.87 20.46 -16.58
N ASN A 54 -11.06 19.86 -16.50
CA ASN A 54 -12.21 20.48 -15.86
C ASN A 54 -12.05 20.44 -14.33
N GLU A 55 -12.19 21.60 -13.68
CA GLU A 55 -12.11 21.75 -12.21
C GLU A 55 -13.20 20.98 -11.45
N GLN A 56 -14.29 20.61 -12.13
CA GLN A 56 -15.40 19.82 -11.58
C GLN A 56 -15.18 18.32 -11.67
N LEU A 57 -14.10 17.88 -12.31
CA LEU A 57 -13.75 16.47 -12.38
C LEU A 57 -13.33 15.95 -11.00
N LEU A 58 -14.04 14.94 -10.52
CA LEU A 58 -13.79 14.32 -9.23
C LEU A 58 -12.73 13.23 -9.30
N ALA A 59 -12.95 12.27 -10.18
CA ALA A 59 -12.06 11.13 -10.35
C ALA A 59 -12.24 10.53 -11.74
N VAL A 60 -11.24 9.74 -12.15
CA VAL A 60 -11.24 9.02 -13.42
C VAL A 60 -11.05 7.53 -13.17
N ILE A 61 -11.94 6.69 -13.70
CA ILE A 61 -11.75 5.24 -13.73
C ILE A 61 -11.53 4.83 -15.17
N VAL A 62 -10.40 4.19 -15.44
CA VAL A 62 -9.99 3.79 -16.79
C VAL A 62 -9.84 2.29 -16.86
N LYS A 63 -10.45 1.64 -17.85
CA LYS A 63 -10.16 0.26 -18.24
C LYS A 63 -9.42 0.27 -19.56
N LEU A 64 -8.17 -0.18 -19.54
CA LEU A 64 -7.35 -0.31 -20.73
C LEU A 64 -7.33 -1.77 -21.20
N THR A 65 -7.59 -1.97 -22.48
CA THR A 65 -7.46 -3.25 -23.17
C THR A 65 -6.17 -3.32 -23.97
N GLY A 66 -5.78 -4.52 -24.42
CA GLY A 66 -4.65 -4.70 -25.34
C GLY A 66 -4.79 -3.84 -26.60
N LYS A 67 -6.01 -3.71 -27.14
CA LYS A 67 -6.29 -2.82 -28.28
C LYS A 67 -6.02 -1.35 -27.95
N ASN A 68 -6.38 -0.87 -26.75
CA ASN A 68 -6.12 0.52 -26.38
C ASN A 68 -4.62 0.80 -26.24
N LEU A 69 -3.87 -0.14 -25.64
CA LEU A 69 -2.41 -0.03 -25.51
C LEU A 69 -1.71 -0.10 -26.87
N ALA A 70 -2.14 -1.00 -27.75
CA ALA A 70 -1.65 -1.07 -29.13
C ALA A 70 -1.93 0.23 -29.90
N ALA A 71 -3.18 0.72 -29.85
CA ALA A 71 -3.58 1.95 -30.51
C ALA A 71 -2.73 3.13 -30.03
N ALA A 72 -2.51 3.26 -28.71
CA ALA A 72 -1.69 4.33 -28.13
C ALA A 72 -0.27 4.42 -28.72
N MET A 73 0.29 3.32 -29.24
CA MET A 73 1.63 3.29 -29.83
C MET A 73 1.65 3.52 -31.35
N THR A 74 0.48 3.66 -31.99
CA THR A 74 0.40 4.00 -33.42
C THR A 74 0.67 5.49 -33.66
N HIS A 75 1.18 5.83 -34.85
CA HIS A 75 1.57 7.20 -35.19
C HIS A 75 0.44 8.22 -34.99
N ASP A 76 -0.79 7.85 -35.37
CA ASP A 76 -1.96 8.73 -35.33
C ASP A 76 -2.46 9.02 -33.91
N TYR A 77 -2.19 8.12 -32.96
CA TYR A 77 -2.67 8.22 -31.58
C TYR A 77 -1.57 8.59 -30.59
N CYS A 78 -0.29 8.39 -30.91
CA CYS A 78 0.81 8.52 -29.96
C CYS A 78 0.86 9.89 -29.26
N GLU A 79 0.65 10.97 -30.00
CA GLU A 79 0.61 12.32 -29.42
C GLU A 79 -0.58 12.51 -28.47
N ALA A 80 -1.79 12.09 -28.90
CA ALA A 80 -2.99 12.19 -28.09
C ALA A 80 -2.94 11.27 -26.85
N ALA A 81 -2.34 10.09 -26.97
CA ALA A 81 -2.16 9.14 -25.89
C ALA A 81 -1.18 9.65 -24.83
N ARG A 82 -0.07 10.28 -25.25
CA ARG A 82 0.87 10.92 -24.31
C ARG A 82 0.21 12.08 -23.57
N ALA A 83 -0.47 12.97 -24.29
CA ALA A 83 -1.19 14.08 -23.67
C ALA A 83 -2.26 13.60 -22.68
N LEU A 84 -2.98 12.53 -23.04
CA LEU A 84 -3.97 11.90 -22.16
C LEU A 84 -3.32 11.34 -20.90
N ALA A 85 -2.22 10.59 -21.03
CA ALA A 85 -1.50 10.02 -19.89
C ALA A 85 -0.95 11.12 -18.95
N ASP A 86 -0.34 12.16 -19.52
CA ASP A 86 0.22 13.29 -18.76
C ASP A 86 -0.86 14.05 -17.96
N GLN A 87 -2.05 14.24 -18.53
CA GLN A 87 -3.17 14.86 -17.80
C GLN A 87 -3.78 13.90 -16.79
N LEU A 88 -3.89 12.61 -17.12
CA LEU A 88 -4.41 11.60 -16.22
C LEU A 88 -3.57 11.54 -14.94
N GLY A 89 -2.24 11.57 -15.07
CA GLY A 89 -1.29 11.59 -13.95
C GLY A 89 -1.44 12.76 -12.97
N ARG A 90 -2.09 13.86 -13.39
CA ARG A 90 -2.30 15.06 -12.58
C ARG A 90 -3.63 15.05 -11.82
N VAL A 91 -4.54 14.17 -12.20
CA VAL A 91 -5.85 14.02 -11.56
C VAL A 91 -5.92 12.74 -10.76
N ARG A 92 -6.88 12.66 -9.84
CA ARG A 92 -7.12 11.44 -9.08
C ARG A 92 -7.71 10.37 -9.99
N HIS A 93 -6.97 9.30 -10.24
CA HIS A 93 -7.35 8.29 -11.21
C HIS A 93 -7.10 6.87 -10.72
N MET A 94 -7.77 5.92 -11.36
CA MET A 94 -7.50 4.50 -11.27
C MET A 94 -7.48 3.90 -12.66
N VAL A 95 -6.39 3.26 -13.04
CA VAL A 95 -6.26 2.54 -14.31
C VAL A 95 -6.26 1.05 -14.05
N LEU A 96 -7.14 0.33 -14.74
CA LEU A 96 -7.35 -1.10 -14.62
C LEU A 96 -6.97 -1.79 -15.93
N VAL A 97 -6.18 -2.86 -15.82
CA VAL A 97 -5.71 -3.67 -16.95
C VAL A 97 -5.89 -5.14 -16.61
N HIS A 98 -6.30 -5.94 -17.60
CA HIS A 98 -6.44 -7.38 -17.41
C HIS A 98 -5.07 -8.03 -17.18
N GLU A 99 -4.95 -8.92 -16.19
CA GLU A 99 -3.68 -9.53 -15.76
C GLU A 99 -2.89 -10.19 -16.90
N SER A 100 -3.57 -10.75 -17.90
CA SER A 100 -2.93 -11.34 -19.08
C SER A 100 -2.03 -10.39 -19.90
N LEU A 101 -2.05 -9.09 -19.60
CA LEU A 101 -1.23 -8.07 -20.24
C LEU A 101 0.01 -7.68 -19.42
N LEU A 102 0.16 -8.18 -18.19
CA LEU A 102 1.26 -7.81 -17.28
C LEU A 102 2.35 -8.89 -17.14
N GLY A 103 2.05 -10.16 -17.39
CA GLY A 103 3.02 -11.28 -17.33
C GLY A 103 3.45 -11.76 -18.72
N PRO A 104 4.50 -12.59 -18.89
CA PRO A 104 4.92 -13.16 -20.18
C PRO A 104 3.80 -13.98 -20.85
N ASP A 105 3.83 -14.15 -22.19
CA ASP A 105 2.78 -14.89 -22.92
C ASP A 105 2.90 -16.40 -22.68
N GLU A 106 2.32 -16.88 -21.58
CA GLU A 106 2.27 -18.32 -21.25
C GLU A 106 1.20 -19.09 -22.04
N ARG A 107 0.42 -18.41 -22.90
CA ARG A 107 -0.67 -19.02 -23.69
C ARG A 107 -0.26 -19.42 -25.10
N VAL A 108 1.04 -19.61 -25.36
CA VAL A 108 1.50 -20.29 -26.59
C VAL A 108 1.42 -21.79 -26.32
N PRO A 109 0.42 -22.53 -26.85
CA PRO A 109 0.47 -23.98 -26.77
C PRO A 109 1.76 -24.46 -27.46
N PRO A 110 2.39 -25.54 -26.97
CA PRO A 110 3.58 -26.10 -27.61
C PRO A 110 3.26 -26.37 -29.09
N PRO A 111 4.21 -26.18 -30.02
CA PRO A 111 3.99 -26.35 -31.46
C PRO A 111 3.40 -27.73 -31.81
N ASP A 112 3.59 -28.72 -30.96
CA ASP A 112 3.10 -30.10 -31.10
C ASP A 112 1.58 -30.24 -30.83
N ALA A 113 0.93 -29.23 -30.24
CA ALA A 113 -0.52 -29.19 -30.04
C ALA A 113 -1.30 -28.64 -31.26
N LEU A 114 -0.59 -28.31 -32.36
CA LEU A 114 -1.18 -27.80 -33.61
C LEU A 114 -1.40 -28.89 -34.67
N VAL A 115 -1.48 -30.17 -34.28
CA VAL A 115 -1.94 -31.23 -35.20
C VAL A 115 -3.42 -31.02 -35.45
N MET A 116 -3.75 -30.24 -36.48
CA MET A 116 -5.09 -30.13 -37.01
C MET A 116 -5.49 -31.48 -37.61
N ASP A 117 -6.62 -32.01 -37.17
CA ASP A 117 -7.34 -33.02 -37.95
C ASP A 117 -7.75 -32.37 -39.28
N PRO A 118 -7.29 -32.86 -40.44
CA PRO A 118 -7.58 -32.26 -41.74
C PRO A 118 -9.08 -32.20 -42.08
N ASP A 119 -9.94 -32.89 -41.32
CA ASP A 119 -11.39 -32.92 -41.51
C ASP A 119 -12.18 -31.99 -40.55
N ASP A 120 -11.53 -31.28 -39.63
CA ASP A 120 -12.22 -30.33 -38.72
C ASP A 120 -12.22 -28.90 -39.29
N GLU A 121 -13.30 -28.53 -40.01
CA GLU A 121 -13.52 -27.19 -40.58
C GLU A 121 -13.73 -26.08 -39.52
N ARG A 122 -13.72 -26.41 -38.23
CA ARG A 122 -13.77 -25.40 -37.16
C ARG A 122 -12.38 -24.84 -36.96
N ILE A 123 -12.08 -23.71 -37.61
CA ILE A 123 -10.94 -22.87 -37.22
C ILE A 123 -11.04 -22.67 -35.70
N PRO A 124 -10.11 -23.21 -34.90
CA PRO A 124 -10.17 -23.02 -33.46
C PRO A 124 -10.14 -21.52 -33.18
N TRP A 125 -11.03 -21.04 -32.32
CA TRP A 125 -11.22 -19.62 -32.01
C TRP A 125 -9.93 -18.89 -31.59
N PHE A 126 -8.88 -19.62 -31.19
CA PHE A 126 -7.55 -19.11 -30.89
C PHE A 126 -6.66 -18.78 -32.11
N LEU A 127 -6.98 -19.25 -33.33
CA LEU A 127 -6.26 -18.91 -34.56
C LEU A 127 -6.71 -17.57 -35.19
N SER A 128 -7.82 -16.98 -34.75
CA SER A 128 -8.28 -15.64 -35.19
C SER A 128 -7.56 -14.51 -34.42
N ARG A 129 -6.22 -14.58 -34.36
CA ARG A 129 -5.34 -13.77 -33.50
C ARG A 129 -5.33 -12.26 -33.78
N HIS A 130 -5.87 -11.78 -34.90
CA HIS A 130 -5.67 -10.39 -35.33
C HIS A 130 -6.83 -9.41 -35.02
N ASP A 131 -8.03 -9.87 -34.67
CA ASP A 131 -9.19 -8.97 -34.44
C ASP A 131 -9.85 -9.08 -33.05
N HIS A 132 -9.35 -9.92 -32.14
CA HIS A 132 -9.97 -10.09 -30.82
C HIS A 132 -9.72 -8.88 -29.89
N PRO A 133 -10.71 -8.36 -29.14
CA PRO A 133 -10.53 -7.32 -28.10
C PRO A 133 -9.46 -7.63 -27.03
N PHE A 134 -9.10 -8.90 -26.91
CA PHE A 134 -8.07 -9.41 -25.99
C PHE A 134 -6.81 -9.89 -26.72
N ALA A 135 -6.65 -9.56 -28.00
CA ALA A 135 -5.40 -9.81 -28.71
C ALA A 135 -4.29 -9.06 -27.97
N ARG A 136 -3.36 -9.83 -27.42
CA ARG A 136 -2.22 -9.32 -26.67
C ARG A 136 -1.27 -8.63 -27.66
N PRO A 137 -0.93 -7.34 -27.46
CA PRO A 137 0.11 -6.67 -28.24
C PRO A 137 1.47 -7.32 -27.98
N SER A 138 2.47 -7.06 -28.83
CA SER A 138 3.82 -7.57 -28.57
C SER A 138 4.37 -7.06 -27.24
N ASP A 139 5.19 -7.87 -26.57
CA ASP A 139 5.76 -7.54 -25.26
C ASP A 139 6.59 -6.25 -25.31
N GLU A 140 7.29 -5.98 -26.40
CA GLU A 140 7.99 -4.71 -26.64
C GLU A 140 7.04 -3.50 -26.66
N LEU A 141 5.85 -3.66 -27.23
CA LEU A 141 4.85 -2.60 -27.31
C LEU A 141 4.24 -2.37 -25.93
N LEU A 142 3.88 -3.45 -25.22
CA LEU A 142 3.35 -3.38 -23.86
C LEU A 142 4.35 -2.72 -22.91
N ALA A 143 5.63 -3.12 -22.96
CA ALA A 143 6.69 -2.52 -22.16
C ALA A 143 6.78 -1.00 -22.38
N LYS A 144 6.79 -0.55 -23.64
CA LYS A 144 6.79 0.89 -23.99
C LYS A 144 5.53 1.61 -23.50
N ALA A 145 4.36 1.00 -23.66
CA ALA A 145 3.10 1.60 -23.23
C ALA A 145 3.05 1.77 -21.69
N PHE A 146 3.46 0.76 -20.93
CA PHE A 146 3.53 0.85 -19.47
C PHE A 146 4.64 1.78 -18.99
N GLU A 147 5.77 1.86 -19.69
CA GLU A 147 6.81 2.84 -19.42
C GLU A 147 6.28 4.28 -19.57
N TYR A 148 5.49 4.56 -20.62
CA TYR A 148 4.85 5.87 -20.78
C TYR A 148 3.87 6.17 -19.64
N LEU A 149 2.99 5.22 -19.29
CA LEU A 149 2.07 5.41 -18.17
C LEU A 149 2.83 5.68 -16.86
N ARG A 150 3.88 4.92 -16.58
CA ARG A 150 4.72 5.11 -15.39
C ARG A 150 5.41 6.47 -15.38
N SER A 151 5.97 6.91 -16.52
CA SER A 151 6.61 8.22 -16.65
C SER A 151 5.64 9.38 -16.44
N ALA A 152 4.36 9.17 -16.74
CA ALA A 152 3.28 10.12 -16.51
C ALA A 152 2.67 10.01 -15.10
N ASN A 153 3.27 9.27 -14.17
CA ASN A 153 2.73 9.02 -12.83
C ASN A 153 1.35 8.33 -12.83
N VAL A 154 1.10 7.48 -13.85
CA VAL A 154 -0.12 6.69 -13.97
C VAL A 154 0.15 5.26 -13.51
N SER A 155 -0.49 4.89 -12.40
CA SER A 155 -0.37 3.56 -11.79
C SER A 155 -1.47 2.62 -12.29
N VAL A 156 -1.08 1.47 -12.82
CA VAL A 156 -1.99 0.46 -13.37
C VAL A 156 -2.23 -0.68 -12.38
N LEU A 157 -3.49 -0.98 -12.08
CA LEU A 157 -3.90 -2.11 -11.23
C LEU A 157 -4.40 -3.30 -12.08
N PRO A 158 -3.92 -4.53 -11.81
CA PRO A 158 -4.45 -5.73 -12.44
C PRO A 158 -5.87 -6.07 -12.01
N TYR A 159 -6.60 -6.73 -12.91
CA TYR A 159 -7.83 -7.48 -12.58
C TYR A 159 -7.88 -8.77 -13.41
N GLU A 160 -8.53 -9.79 -12.87
CA GLU A 160 -8.78 -11.04 -13.60
C GLU A 160 -10.25 -11.14 -14.01
N THR A 161 -11.17 -10.95 -13.07
CA THR A 161 -12.61 -11.12 -13.30
C THR A 161 -13.36 -9.80 -13.34
N ASN A 162 -14.52 -9.77 -13.99
CA ASN A 162 -15.41 -8.60 -13.96
C ASN A 162 -15.94 -8.32 -12.54
N ALA A 163 -16.08 -9.35 -11.70
CA ALA A 163 -16.49 -9.20 -10.30
C ALA A 163 -15.43 -8.42 -9.51
N GLU A 164 -14.15 -8.77 -9.67
CA GLU A 164 -13.05 -8.01 -9.07
C GLU A 164 -13.01 -6.57 -9.57
N LEU A 165 -13.20 -6.37 -10.89
CA LEU A 165 -13.26 -5.03 -11.47
C LEU A 165 -14.33 -4.18 -10.77
N SER A 166 -15.53 -4.74 -10.53
CA SER A 166 -16.59 -4.06 -9.79
C SER A 166 -16.19 -3.73 -8.36
N VAL A 167 -15.60 -4.69 -7.64
CA VAL A 167 -15.20 -4.52 -6.23
C VAL A 167 -14.12 -3.45 -6.09
N ILE A 168 -13.07 -3.52 -6.90
CA ILE A 168 -11.95 -2.57 -6.87
C ILE A 168 -12.44 -1.16 -7.23
N SER A 169 -13.29 -1.04 -8.25
CA SER A 169 -13.87 0.24 -8.66
C SER A 169 -14.79 0.82 -7.60
N ALA A 170 -15.60 -0.02 -6.95
CA ALA A 170 -16.45 0.40 -5.85
C ALA A 170 -15.64 0.86 -4.63
N ALA A 171 -14.57 0.14 -4.28
CA ALA A 171 -13.69 0.52 -3.17
C ALA A 171 -12.93 1.82 -3.44
N PHE A 172 -12.47 2.04 -4.68
CA PHE A 172 -11.85 3.30 -5.10
C PHE A 172 -12.82 4.48 -4.96
N LEU A 173 -14.09 4.31 -5.34
CA LEU A 173 -15.10 5.34 -5.16
C LEU A 173 -15.42 5.61 -3.69
N ASP A 174 -15.45 4.60 -2.83
CA ASP A 174 -15.65 4.79 -1.39
C ASP A 174 -14.48 5.55 -0.76
N ASP A 175 -13.24 5.14 -1.06
CA ASP A 175 -12.03 5.81 -0.59
C ASP A 175 -11.94 7.25 -1.14
N TYR A 176 -12.53 7.50 -2.31
CA TYR A 176 -12.66 8.83 -2.89
C TYR A 176 -13.71 9.67 -2.16
N GLU A 177 -14.94 9.20 -2.07
CA GLU A 177 -16.07 9.90 -1.45
C GLU A 177 -15.75 10.28 -0.01
N GLN A 178 -15.08 9.37 0.71
CA GLN A 178 -14.69 9.59 2.09
C GLN A 178 -13.38 10.38 2.24
N ASN A 179 -12.69 10.72 1.14
CA ASN A 179 -11.39 11.38 1.15
C ASN A 179 -10.37 10.68 2.07
N LEU A 180 -10.16 9.38 1.83
CA LEU A 180 -9.14 8.60 2.53
C LEU A 180 -7.76 9.24 2.31
N LEU A 181 -7.12 9.63 3.42
CA LEU A 181 -5.80 10.26 3.47
C LEU A 181 -4.70 9.20 3.50
N PHE A 182 -4.79 8.29 4.46
CA PHE A 182 -3.87 7.16 4.60
C PHE A 182 -4.52 6.03 5.39
N ARG A 183 -3.94 4.84 5.25
CA ARG A 183 -4.30 3.62 5.98
C ARG A 183 -3.05 2.96 6.52
N ILE A 184 -3.12 2.46 7.75
CA ILE A 184 -2.04 1.71 8.40
C ILE A 184 -2.63 0.45 9.05
N TYR A 185 -2.01 -0.70 8.78
CA TYR A 185 -2.25 -1.93 9.53
C TYR A 185 -1.24 -2.08 10.67
N VAL A 186 -1.71 -2.36 11.87
CA VAL A 186 -0.89 -2.67 13.05
C VAL A 186 -1.21 -4.11 13.50
N PRO A 187 -0.29 -5.06 13.33
CA PRO A 187 -0.51 -6.45 13.74
C PRO A 187 -0.66 -6.61 15.25
N ALA A 188 -1.52 -7.54 15.66
CA ALA A 188 -1.68 -7.93 17.05
C ALA A 188 -0.41 -8.61 17.57
N GLY A 189 -0.03 -8.31 18.82
CA GLY A 189 1.15 -8.89 19.45
C GLY A 189 2.50 -8.33 18.97
N ARG A 190 2.48 -7.39 18.02
CA ARG A 190 3.65 -6.60 17.63
C ARG A 190 4.10 -5.70 18.78
N LEU A 191 5.41 -5.48 18.92
CA LEU A 191 5.92 -4.45 19.83
C LEU A 191 5.27 -3.09 19.54
N TYR A 192 4.70 -2.48 20.59
CA TYR A 192 3.98 -1.20 20.57
C TYR A 192 2.60 -1.20 19.88
N SER A 193 1.95 -2.36 19.71
CA SER A 193 0.60 -2.41 19.15
C SER A 193 -0.40 -1.54 19.93
N ASP A 194 -0.35 -1.60 21.26
CA ASP A 194 -1.30 -0.91 22.14
C ASP A 194 -0.97 0.60 22.23
N GLU A 195 0.32 0.94 22.17
CA GLU A 195 0.79 2.32 22.15
C GLU A 195 0.50 3.00 20.82
N ALA A 196 0.46 2.25 19.70
CA ALA A 196 0.10 2.78 18.39
C ALA A 196 -1.31 3.36 18.38
N ASP A 197 -2.30 2.72 19.02
CA ASP A 197 -3.67 3.24 19.13
C ASP A 197 -3.71 4.59 19.89
N LYS A 198 -2.98 4.67 21.01
CA LYS A 198 -2.86 5.91 21.80
C LYS A 198 -2.19 7.01 20.99
N LEU A 199 -1.13 6.68 20.24
CA LEU A 199 -0.42 7.62 19.37
C LEU A 199 -1.32 8.13 18.23
N MET A 200 -2.09 7.25 17.58
CA MET A 200 -3.04 7.63 16.53
C MET A 200 -4.18 8.49 17.07
N SER A 201 -4.61 8.22 18.29
CA SER A 201 -5.57 9.07 19.00
C SER A 201 -5.02 10.48 19.26
N LEU A 202 -3.76 10.60 19.70
CA LEU A 202 -3.11 11.90 19.92
C LEU A 202 -2.87 12.66 18.62
N PHE A 203 -2.49 11.96 17.55
CA PHE A 203 -2.31 12.56 16.23
C PHE A 203 -3.64 13.11 15.69
N HIS A 204 -4.73 12.33 15.80
CA HIS A 204 -6.07 12.79 15.45
C HIS A 204 -6.47 14.07 16.22
N ASP A 205 -6.24 14.07 17.53
CA ASP A 205 -6.50 15.22 18.40
C ASP A 205 -5.66 16.45 17.99
N TRP A 206 -4.41 16.23 17.57
CA TRP A 206 -3.49 17.28 17.13
C TRP A 206 -3.92 17.89 15.79
N MET A 207 -4.36 17.07 14.83
CA MET A 207 -4.91 17.55 13.56
C MET A 207 -6.11 18.48 13.80
N HIS A 208 -7.00 18.10 14.72
CA HIS A 208 -8.18 18.90 15.05
C HIS A 208 -7.85 20.17 15.86
N ARG A 209 -6.95 20.09 16.85
CA ARG A 209 -6.73 21.18 17.81
C ARG A 209 -5.64 22.17 17.39
N VAL A 210 -4.59 21.70 16.73
CA VAL A 210 -3.43 22.49 16.32
C VAL A 210 -3.57 22.91 14.87
N LYS A 211 -3.72 21.95 13.96
CA LYS A 211 -3.82 22.23 12.51
C LYS A 211 -5.20 22.67 12.06
N ARG A 212 -6.22 22.56 12.94
CA ARG A 212 -7.62 22.92 12.67
C ARG A 212 -8.19 22.22 11.44
N GLN A 213 -7.65 21.05 11.11
CA GLN A 213 -8.14 20.22 10.02
C GLN A 213 -9.18 19.25 10.57
N ARG A 214 -10.34 19.19 9.93
CA ARG A 214 -11.35 18.18 10.26
C ARG A 214 -10.95 16.88 9.60
N VAL A 215 -10.50 15.96 10.44
CA VAL A 215 -10.16 14.60 10.04
C VAL A 215 -11.07 13.66 10.82
N ARG A 216 -11.69 12.71 10.13
CA ARG A 216 -12.40 11.59 10.74
C ARG A 216 -11.44 10.42 10.83
N ARG A 217 -11.41 9.77 11.98
CA ARG A 217 -10.72 8.50 12.17
C ARG A 217 -11.75 7.38 12.03
N GLY A 218 -11.40 6.36 11.26
CA GLY A 218 -12.13 5.11 11.11
C GLY A 218 -11.16 3.93 11.09
N GLY A 219 -11.63 2.81 10.57
CA GLY A 219 -10.88 1.55 10.55
C GLY A 219 -11.69 0.41 11.14
N TYR A 220 -11.03 -0.73 11.32
CA TYR A 220 -11.62 -1.94 11.86
C TYR A 220 -10.57 -2.71 12.66
N GLU A 221 -11.06 -3.53 13.60
CA GLU A 221 -10.24 -4.39 14.44
C GLU A 221 -10.57 -5.84 14.10
N THR A 222 -9.54 -6.67 14.03
CA THR A 222 -9.63 -8.10 13.79
C THR A 222 -8.84 -8.82 14.90
N PRO A 223 -8.98 -10.15 15.02
CA PRO A 223 -8.13 -10.92 15.95
C PRO A 223 -6.63 -10.82 15.62
N ASP A 224 -6.27 -10.57 14.36
CA ASP A 224 -4.90 -10.57 13.87
C ASP A 224 -4.24 -9.17 13.88
N GLY A 225 -5.04 -8.11 14.06
CA GLY A 225 -4.54 -6.74 14.14
C GLY A 225 -5.62 -5.66 14.04
N GLN A 226 -5.17 -4.42 13.88
CA GLN A 226 -6.04 -3.26 13.77
C GLN A 226 -5.64 -2.40 12.57
N VAL A 227 -6.64 -1.98 11.81
CA VAL A 227 -6.48 -1.03 10.71
C VAL A 227 -6.95 0.35 11.15
N PHE A 228 -6.09 1.35 10.96
CA PHE A 228 -6.45 2.76 11.14
C PHE A 228 -6.63 3.44 9.80
N GLU A 229 -7.76 4.11 9.61
CA GLU A 229 -8.07 4.89 8.43
C GLU A 229 -8.32 6.35 8.83
N PHE A 230 -7.69 7.29 8.12
CA PHE A 230 -7.88 8.71 8.34
C PHE A 230 -8.51 9.34 7.10
N PHE A 231 -9.56 10.12 7.30
CA PHE A 231 -10.41 10.69 6.25
C PHE A 231 -10.46 12.21 6.39
N GLY A 232 -10.18 12.96 5.33
CA GLY A 232 -10.19 14.42 5.34
C GLY A 232 -11.55 15.02 4.94
N GLU A 233 -11.87 16.23 5.41
CA GLU A 233 -13.02 17.00 4.90
C GLU A 233 -12.75 17.60 3.50
N SER A 234 -11.48 17.75 3.13
CA SER A 234 -11.03 18.24 1.81
C SER A 234 -9.97 17.29 1.25
N ALA A 235 -9.75 17.36 -0.07
CA ALA A 235 -8.71 16.62 -0.76
C ALA A 235 -7.32 17.14 -0.35
N VAL A 236 -6.88 16.76 0.84
CA VAL A 236 -5.51 16.96 1.33
C VAL A 236 -4.65 15.87 0.69
N SER A 237 -3.49 16.24 0.14
CA SER A 237 -2.59 15.26 -0.49
C SER A 237 -1.97 14.33 0.57
N ALA A 238 -1.68 13.07 0.22
CA ALA A 238 -1.01 12.15 1.13
C ALA A 238 0.35 12.67 1.62
N GLY A 239 1.07 13.42 0.77
CA GLY A 239 2.33 14.07 1.12
C GLY A 239 2.17 15.14 2.21
N GLU A 240 1.10 15.93 2.18
CA GLU A 240 0.80 16.89 3.25
C GLU A 240 0.58 16.19 4.58
N VAL A 241 -0.07 15.02 4.59
CA VAL A 241 -0.35 14.27 5.82
C VAL A 241 0.92 13.65 6.40
N ALA A 242 1.84 13.17 5.56
CA ALA A 242 3.16 12.71 6.00
C ALA A 242 3.94 13.86 6.67
N VAL A 243 3.90 15.07 6.10
CA VAL A 243 4.50 16.27 6.71
C VAL A 243 3.82 16.59 8.03
N GLN A 244 2.49 16.56 8.10
CA GLN A 244 1.74 16.76 9.33
C GLN A 244 2.12 15.73 10.42
N PHE A 245 2.33 14.48 10.05
CA PHE A 245 2.74 13.44 10.99
C PHE A 245 4.16 13.64 11.52
N ASN A 246 5.08 14.11 10.68
CA ASN A 246 6.43 14.48 11.09
C ASN A 246 6.42 15.70 12.02
N ASP A 247 5.69 16.76 11.67
CA ASP A 247 5.50 17.93 12.53
C ASP A 247 4.95 17.54 13.92
N PHE A 248 3.99 16.61 13.95
CA PHE A 248 3.43 16.09 15.19
C PHE A 248 4.47 15.33 16.02
N SER A 249 5.29 14.50 15.36
CA SER A 249 6.34 13.71 16.02
C SER A 249 7.41 14.63 16.63
N GLU A 250 7.90 15.62 15.87
CA GLU A 250 8.85 16.63 16.35
C GLU A 250 8.26 17.45 17.51
N PHE A 251 6.99 17.82 17.42
CA PHE A 251 6.31 18.53 18.50
C PHE A 251 6.19 17.69 19.78
N LEU A 252 5.92 16.38 19.67
CA LEU A 252 5.91 15.49 20.83
C LEU A 252 7.28 15.37 21.48
N ASP A 253 8.35 15.24 20.69
CA ASP A 253 9.72 15.19 21.20
C ASP A 253 10.09 16.49 21.94
N LEU A 254 9.71 17.65 21.39
CA LEU A 254 9.84 18.93 22.07
C LEU A 254 9.04 18.98 23.37
N CYS A 255 7.81 18.45 23.41
CA CYS A 255 7.02 18.39 24.64
C CYS A 255 7.68 17.56 25.74
N LEU A 256 8.41 16.50 25.36
CA LEU A 256 9.15 15.64 26.29
C LEU A 256 10.44 16.30 26.78
N ALA A 257 11.16 17.00 25.90
CA ALA A 257 12.44 17.65 26.21
C ALA A 257 12.27 19.00 26.93
N ASN A 258 11.43 19.89 26.41
CA ASN A 258 11.26 21.25 26.90
C ASN A 258 9.85 21.80 26.63
N ASN A 259 9.02 21.87 27.68
CA ASN A 259 7.64 22.30 27.56
C ASN A 259 7.48 23.77 27.11
N ASP A 260 8.36 24.66 27.56
CA ASP A 260 8.29 26.09 27.23
C ASP A 260 8.59 26.35 25.75
N GLU A 261 9.52 25.57 25.18
CA GLU A 261 9.85 25.62 23.77
C GLU A 261 8.73 25.05 22.90
N ALA A 262 8.09 23.96 23.35
CA ALA A 262 6.91 23.40 22.70
C ALA A 262 5.72 24.38 22.70
N ALA A 263 5.48 25.08 23.82
CA ALA A 263 4.47 26.13 23.90
C ALA A 263 4.79 27.29 22.94
N SER A 264 6.05 27.72 22.89
CA SER A 264 6.52 28.75 21.96
C SER A 264 6.36 28.33 20.49
N TRP A 265 6.55 27.05 20.18
CA TRP A 265 6.29 26.48 18.85
C TRP A 265 4.80 26.55 18.46
N LEU A 266 3.90 26.24 19.39
CA LEU A 266 2.45 26.37 19.17
C LEU A 266 2.02 27.83 18.98
N VAL A 267 2.62 28.77 19.71
CA VAL A 267 2.36 30.21 19.53
C VAL A 267 2.79 30.67 18.14
N ARG A 268 3.98 30.25 17.67
CA ARG A 268 4.44 30.53 16.29
C ARG A 268 3.50 29.92 15.24
N SER A 269 2.87 28.80 15.56
CA SER A 269 1.85 28.14 14.72
C SER A 269 0.46 28.79 14.80
N GLY A 270 0.30 29.91 15.51
CA GLY A 270 -0.94 30.69 15.56
C GLY A 270 -1.93 30.28 16.65
N ILE A 271 -1.48 29.54 17.68
CA ILE A 271 -2.28 29.25 18.88
C ILE A 271 -2.10 30.36 19.92
N GLU A 272 -3.19 30.74 20.58
CA GLU A 272 -3.16 31.71 21.68
C GLU A 272 -2.24 31.24 22.83
N PRO A 273 -1.38 32.11 23.42
CA PRO A 273 -0.38 31.72 24.42
C PRO A 273 -0.91 30.87 25.58
N ARG A 274 -2.01 31.29 26.22
CA ARG A 274 -2.60 30.53 27.34
C ARG A 274 -3.06 29.12 26.93
N ARG A 275 -3.56 28.99 25.70
CA ARG A 275 -4.00 27.71 25.14
C ARG A 275 -2.80 26.87 24.70
N ALA A 276 -1.74 27.51 24.20
CA ALA A 276 -0.49 26.85 23.83
C ALA A 276 0.15 26.17 25.04
N ASP A 277 0.28 26.86 26.18
CA ASP A 277 0.82 26.29 27.42
C ASP A 277 0.00 25.06 27.89
N ALA A 278 -1.33 25.20 27.92
CA ALA A 278 -2.22 24.13 28.34
C ALA A 278 -2.16 22.91 27.39
N LEU A 279 -2.04 23.14 26.07
CA LEU A 279 -1.88 22.06 25.09
C LEU A 279 -0.51 21.39 25.23
N ALA A 280 0.58 22.16 25.29
CA ALA A 280 1.93 21.63 25.46
C ALA A 280 2.02 20.77 26.73
N LEU A 281 1.45 21.22 27.85
CA LEU A 281 1.42 20.43 29.09
C LEU A 281 0.60 19.13 28.94
N ARG A 282 -0.55 19.19 28.25
CA ARG A 282 -1.38 17.99 27.98
C ARG A 282 -0.63 16.98 27.11
N TYR A 283 -0.05 17.42 26.01
CA TYR A 283 0.73 16.54 25.11
C TYR A 283 1.99 16.01 25.80
N ALA A 284 2.67 16.80 26.63
CA ALA A 284 3.79 16.32 27.43
C ALA A 284 3.36 15.24 28.44
N LYS A 285 2.21 15.41 29.09
CA LYS A 285 1.69 14.41 30.04
C LYS A 285 1.35 13.09 29.35
N GLU A 286 0.60 13.13 28.26
CA GLU A 286 0.24 11.92 27.52
C GLU A 286 1.46 11.31 26.81
N GLY A 287 2.35 12.13 26.27
CA GLY A 287 3.62 11.68 25.69
C GLY A 287 4.48 10.93 26.70
N ARG A 288 4.66 11.46 27.93
CA ARG A 288 5.42 10.76 28.98
C ARG A 288 4.78 9.45 29.42
N ARG A 289 3.44 9.37 29.34
CA ARG A 289 2.71 8.14 29.62
C ARG A 289 2.99 7.11 28.54
N ILE A 290 2.87 7.48 27.26
CA ILE A 290 3.18 6.60 26.14
C ILE A 290 4.65 6.17 26.18
N ASP A 291 5.60 7.08 26.41
CA ASP A 291 7.03 6.74 26.54
C ASP A 291 7.28 5.71 27.64
N ARG A 292 6.62 5.86 28.80
CA ARG A 292 6.70 4.89 29.89
C ARG A 292 6.09 3.55 29.50
N ASP A 293 4.90 3.58 28.90
CA ASP A 293 4.20 2.37 28.45
C ASP A 293 5.05 1.62 27.40
N MET A 294 5.68 2.33 26.46
CA MET A 294 6.62 1.75 25.48
C MET A 294 7.87 1.16 26.16
N ARG A 295 8.46 1.83 27.16
CA ARG A 295 9.58 1.26 27.91
C ARG A 295 9.18 -0.01 28.63
N GLN A 296 8.00 -0.02 29.26
CA GLN A 296 7.48 -1.18 29.95
C GLN A 296 7.21 -2.34 28.98
N ALA A 297 6.54 -2.08 27.85
CA ALA A 297 6.29 -3.09 26.81
C ALA A 297 7.59 -3.68 26.25
N ARG A 298 8.62 -2.84 26.10
CA ARG A 298 9.97 -3.30 25.72
C ARG A 298 10.60 -4.19 26.78
N ASP A 299 10.57 -3.77 28.05
CA ASP A 299 11.16 -4.53 29.15
C ASP A 299 10.45 -5.89 29.32
N GLU A 300 9.12 -5.90 29.22
CA GLU A 300 8.30 -7.12 29.22
C GLU A 300 8.67 -8.06 28.06
N LEU A 301 8.84 -7.50 26.86
CA LEU A 301 9.29 -8.26 25.69
C LEU A 301 10.70 -8.84 25.88
N LEU A 302 11.66 -8.04 26.36
CA LEU A 302 13.03 -8.48 26.60
C LEU A 302 13.07 -9.63 27.61
N VAL A 303 12.30 -9.53 28.69
CA VAL A 303 12.20 -10.59 29.70
C VAL A 303 11.56 -11.84 29.10
N ARG A 304 10.47 -11.71 28.34
CA ARG A 304 9.81 -12.85 27.69
C ARG A 304 10.74 -13.55 26.70
N LEU A 305 11.35 -12.82 25.78
CA LEU A 305 12.29 -13.36 24.80
C LEU A 305 13.48 -14.03 25.48
N ARG A 306 13.98 -13.46 26.58
CA ARG A 306 15.05 -14.10 27.36
C ARG A 306 14.62 -15.45 27.88
N TYR A 307 13.44 -15.56 28.51
CA TYR A 307 12.96 -16.84 29.02
C TYR A 307 12.71 -17.86 27.92
N GLU A 308 12.06 -17.45 26.82
CA GLU A 308 11.82 -18.32 25.66
C GLU A 308 13.13 -18.87 25.09
N LEU A 309 14.14 -18.02 24.94
CA LEU A 309 15.45 -18.42 24.44
C LEU A 309 16.24 -19.23 25.47
N GLU A 310 16.18 -18.90 26.76
CA GLU A 310 16.81 -19.71 27.81
C GLU A 310 16.22 -21.12 27.86
N GLU A 311 14.90 -21.26 27.74
CA GLU A 311 14.20 -22.55 27.71
C GLU A 311 14.57 -23.35 26.44
N GLU A 312 14.49 -22.73 25.27
CA GLU A 312 14.78 -23.38 23.99
C GLU A 312 16.26 -23.76 23.83
N LEU A 313 17.16 -22.93 24.38
CA LEU A 313 18.60 -23.17 24.35
C LEU A 313 19.07 -24.09 25.48
N SER A 314 18.27 -24.32 26.53
CA SER A 314 18.62 -25.22 27.64
C SER A 314 18.85 -26.67 27.18
N ASP A 315 18.26 -27.09 26.06
CA ASP A 315 18.39 -28.44 25.51
C ASP A 315 19.58 -28.59 24.55
N THR A 316 20.16 -27.48 24.06
CA THR A 316 21.19 -27.46 23.01
C THR A 316 22.55 -26.91 23.46
N PHE A 317 22.67 -26.34 24.65
CA PHE A 317 23.88 -25.65 25.10
C PHE A 317 24.84 -26.46 26.00
N ASP A 318 26.13 -26.36 25.65
CA ASP A 318 27.29 -26.45 26.57
C ASP A 318 27.58 -25.04 27.11
N GLU A 319 27.96 -24.88 28.39
CA GLU A 319 28.09 -23.65 29.24
C GLU A 319 28.82 -22.39 28.70
N THR A 320 29.06 -22.25 27.39
CA THR A 320 29.99 -21.29 26.78
C THR A 320 29.38 -19.94 26.35
N VAL A 321 28.06 -19.81 26.18
CA VAL A 321 27.41 -18.49 26.01
C VAL A 321 26.76 -18.12 27.32
N GLY A 322 27.31 -17.11 28.01
CA GLY A 322 26.77 -16.64 29.27
C GLY A 322 25.46 -15.86 29.07
N ALA A 323 24.55 -15.92 30.05
CA ALA A 323 23.31 -15.16 30.07
C ALA A 323 23.50 -13.64 29.81
N SER A 324 24.68 -13.11 30.14
CA SER A 324 25.07 -11.72 29.87
C SER A 324 25.25 -11.39 28.38
N ASP A 325 25.72 -12.35 27.58
CA ASP A 325 25.89 -12.16 26.14
C ASP A 325 24.52 -12.16 25.43
N LEU A 326 23.61 -13.04 25.87
CA LEU A 326 22.24 -13.08 25.38
C LEU A 326 21.48 -11.78 25.70
N ASP A 327 21.57 -11.25 26.92
CA ASP A 327 20.93 -9.97 27.30
C ASP A 327 21.46 -8.80 26.46
N ARG A 328 22.78 -8.77 26.18
CA ARG A 328 23.36 -7.74 25.32
C ARG A 328 22.83 -7.82 23.89
N LEU A 329 22.67 -9.02 23.34
CA LEU A 329 22.14 -9.21 21.98
C LEU A 329 20.67 -8.83 21.88
N LEU A 330 19.86 -9.26 22.84
CA LEU A 330 18.44 -8.92 22.87
C LEU A 330 18.23 -7.40 22.95
N ARG A 331 19.03 -6.69 23.76
CA ARG A 331 18.97 -5.22 23.84
C ARG A 331 19.39 -4.51 22.55
N GLN A 332 20.26 -5.11 21.75
CA GLN A 332 20.67 -4.57 20.45
C GLN A 332 19.63 -4.83 19.36
N LEU A 333 18.91 -5.95 19.44
CA LEU A 333 17.90 -6.33 18.45
C LEU A 333 16.53 -5.69 18.71
N VAL A 334 16.15 -5.50 19.98
CA VAL A 334 14.86 -4.88 20.33
C VAL A 334 15.01 -3.35 20.30
N PRO A 335 14.28 -2.64 19.41
CA PRO A 335 14.41 -1.20 19.25
C PRO A 335 14.17 -0.44 20.55
N GLU A 336 14.90 0.66 20.73
CA GLU A 336 14.60 1.62 21.80
C GLU A 336 13.27 2.33 21.52
N PRO A 337 12.52 2.72 22.56
CA PRO A 337 11.27 3.43 22.39
C PRO A 337 11.53 4.79 21.73
N GLY A 338 10.84 5.03 20.62
CA GLY A 338 10.86 6.29 19.88
C GLY A 338 9.44 6.75 19.57
N MET A 339 9.19 8.06 19.69
CA MET A 339 7.89 8.64 19.31
C MET A 339 7.74 8.72 17.78
N GLY A 340 6.50 8.74 17.30
CA GLY A 340 6.20 8.96 15.88
C GLY A 340 6.29 7.70 15.02
N VAL A 341 6.93 7.82 13.84
CA VAL A 341 6.97 6.73 12.84
C VAL A 341 7.66 5.49 13.37
N GLN A 342 8.63 5.63 14.28
CA GLN A 342 9.33 4.50 14.88
C GLN A 342 8.41 3.62 15.76
N ALA A 343 7.40 4.21 16.40
CA ALA A 343 6.36 3.44 17.10
C ALA A 343 5.46 2.66 16.11
N LEU A 344 5.22 3.25 14.93
CA LEU A 344 4.38 2.67 13.87
C LEU A 344 5.12 1.71 12.93
N SER A 345 6.44 1.77 12.89
CA SER A 345 7.32 0.90 12.13
C SER A 345 8.67 0.77 12.85
N PRO A 346 8.75 -0.06 13.92
CA PRO A 346 9.97 -0.30 14.65
C PRO A 346 10.95 -0.98 13.71
N SER A 347 12.00 -0.24 13.36
CA SER A 347 13.06 -0.74 12.51
C SER A 347 14.15 -1.33 13.39
N ILE A 348 14.58 -2.56 13.09
CA ILE A 348 15.70 -3.17 13.80
C ILE A 348 16.98 -2.57 13.21
N SER A 349 17.78 -1.94 14.06
CA SER A 349 19.06 -1.36 13.67
C SER A 349 20.07 -2.46 13.35
N SER A 350 20.13 -2.87 12.10
CA SER A 350 21.17 -3.75 11.57
C SER A 350 22.46 -2.94 11.32
N GLY A 351 23.24 -2.68 12.38
CA GLY A 351 24.46 -1.88 12.24
C GLY A 351 25.46 -1.84 13.40
N SER A 352 26.52 -2.64 13.28
CA SER A 352 27.91 -2.42 13.76
C SER A 352 28.30 -2.62 15.24
N SER A 353 28.54 -3.87 15.63
CA SER A 353 29.85 -4.31 16.17
C SER A 353 29.95 -5.84 16.15
N ARG A 354 30.35 -6.40 14.99
CA ARG A 354 30.82 -7.79 14.92
C ARG A 354 32.21 -7.86 15.55
N GLY A 355 32.27 -7.85 16.88
CA GLY A 355 33.46 -8.27 17.61
C GLY A 355 33.64 -9.77 17.42
N GLU A 356 34.88 -10.21 17.15
CA GLU A 356 35.27 -11.60 16.97
C GLU A 356 34.76 -12.48 18.12
N ILE A 357 33.67 -13.22 17.88
CA ILE A 357 33.16 -14.27 18.76
C ILE A 357 33.09 -15.55 17.91
N ASN A 358 33.73 -16.62 18.39
CA ASN A 358 33.93 -17.89 17.67
C ASN A 358 32.67 -18.42 16.96
N VAL A 359 32.84 -18.82 15.70
CA VAL A 359 31.92 -18.46 14.61
C VAL A 359 30.90 -19.54 14.17
N SER A 360 30.87 -20.79 14.66
CA SER A 360 29.93 -21.79 14.08
C SER A 360 28.67 -22.10 14.89
N VAL A 361 28.75 -22.26 16.22
CA VAL A 361 27.59 -22.56 17.08
C VAL A 361 26.81 -21.28 17.41
N VAL A 362 27.53 -20.18 17.55
CA VAL A 362 26.99 -18.85 17.81
C VAL A 362 26.15 -18.35 16.63
N GLN A 363 26.52 -18.66 15.39
CA GLN A 363 25.80 -18.13 14.22
C GLN A 363 24.39 -18.71 14.07
N GLN A 364 24.17 -19.99 14.38
CA GLN A 364 22.84 -20.61 14.33
C GLN A 364 21.91 -20.08 15.42
N VAL A 365 22.45 -19.88 16.63
CA VAL A 365 21.72 -19.25 17.74
C VAL A 365 21.37 -17.80 17.40
N PHE A 366 22.30 -17.06 16.79
CA PHE A 366 22.07 -15.69 16.36
C PHE A 366 20.99 -15.60 15.28
N GLU A 367 21.04 -16.43 14.24
CA GLU A 367 20.04 -16.46 13.17
C GLU A 367 18.64 -16.80 13.72
N HIS A 368 18.56 -17.72 14.70
CA HIS A 368 17.32 -18.10 15.36
C HIS A 368 16.77 -17.00 16.29
N VAL A 369 17.62 -16.43 17.15
CA VAL A 369 17.28 -15.31 18.04
C VAL A 369 16.83 -14.10 17.23
N GLU A 370 17.57 -13.75 16.17
CA GLU A 370 17.25 -12.66 15.26
C GLU A 370 15.90 -12.92 14.58
N GLY A 371 15.63 -14.15 14.12
CA GLY A 371 14.34 -14.53 13.54
C GLY A 371 13.14 -14.37 14.49
N THR A 372 13.26 -14.85 15.74
CA THR A 372 12.20 -14.73 16.76
C THR A 372 11.98 -13.27 17.16
N VAL A 373 13.05 -12.52 17.41
CA VAL A 373 12.97 -11.10 17.78
C VAL A 373 12.38 -10.26 16.64
N ILE A 374 12.86 -10.45 15.39
CA ILE A 374 12.29 -9.79 14.22
C ILE A 374 10.80 -10.09 14.11
N GLY A 375 10.43 -11.37 14.24
CA GLY A 375 9.04 -11.84 14.22
C GLY A 375 8.14 -11.05 15.15
N THR A 376 8.54 -10.92 16.42
CA THR A 376 7.74 -10.24 17.43
C THR A 376 7.78 -8.71 17.30
N VAL A 377 8.94 -8.12 16.99
CA VAL A 377 9.08 -6.66 16.86
C VAL A 377 8.27 -6.13 15.67
N THR A 378 8.26 -6.85 14.54
CA THR A 378 7.56 -6.46 13.32
C THR A 378 6.13 -7.00 13.24
N GLY A 379 5.72 -7.90 14.14
CA GLY A 379 4.41 -8.55 14.08
C GLY A 379 4.31 -9.59 12.96
N THR A 380 5.44 -10.15 12.54
CA THR A 380 5.54 -11.19 11.52
C THR A 380 5.68 -12.60 12.10
N ALA A 381 5.66 -12.73 13.43
CA ALA A 381 5.75 -14.01 14.13
C ALA A 381 4.70 -15.02 13.66
N ASN A 382 3.47 -14.57 13.45
CA ASN A 382 2.35 -15.40 12.99
C ASN A 382 2.29 -15.56 11.46
N LEU A 383 3.17 -14.88 10.72
CA LEU A 383 3.23 -14.99 9.26
C LEU A 383 4.02 -16.23 8.83
N GLY A 384 3.54 -16.91 7.79
CA GLY A 384 4.27 -17.98 7.13
C GLY A 384 5.47 -17.47 6.32
N THR A 385 6.16 -18.38 5.63
CA THR A 385 7.36 -18.07 4.84
C THR A 385 7.08 -17.08 3.70
N ASN A 386 6.01 -17.28 2.93
CA ASN A 386 5.72 -16.46 1.74
C ASN A 386 5.42 -14.98 2.07
N PRO A 387 4.58 -14.62 3.09
CA PRO A 387 4.41 -13.22 3.50
C PRO A 387 5.69 -12.55 3.97
N ARG A 388 6.56 -13.28 4.69
CA ARG A 388 7.85 -12.74 5.14
C ARG A 388 8.76 -12.43 3.96
N GLU A 389 8.77 -13.30 2.97
CA GLU A 389 9.49 -13.06 1.72
C GLU A 389 8.92 -11.85 0.96
N LEU A 390 7.59 -11.71 0.88
CA LEU A 390 6.94 -10.51 0.32
C LEU A 390 7.33 -9.22 1.06
N LEU A 391 7.36 -9.25 2.39
CA LEU A 391 7.80 -8.09 3.19
C LEU A 391 9.26 -7.73 2.87
N SER A 392 10.14 -8.72 2.78
CA SER A 392 11.54 -8.50 2.42
C SER A 392 11.71 -7.89 1.02
N LEU A 393 10.86 -8.28 0.06
CA LEU A 393 10.86 -7.71 -1.29
C LEU A 393 10.38 -6.26 -1.27
N VAL A 394 9.32 -5.97 -0.51
CA VAL A 394 8.80 -4.61 -0.32
C VAL A 394 9.83 -3.70 0.33
N GLU A 395 10.53 -4.16 1.36
CA GLU A 395 11.59 -3.37 2.01
C GLU A 395 12.74 -3.03 1.04
N ARG A 396 13.14 -4.00 0.21
CA ARG A 396 14.29 -3.85 -0.70
C ARG A 396 13.98 -3.05 -1.96
N PHE A 397 12.77 -3.18 -2.52
CA PHE A 397 12.48 -2.69 -3.87
C PHE A 397 11.33 -1.68 -3.95
N ALA A 398 10.53 -1.50 -2.89
CA ALA A 398 9.48 -0.48 -2.91
C ALA A 398 10.04 0.91 -2.63
N ASP A 399 9.50 1.89 -3.35
CA ASP A 399 9.71 3.31 -3.07
C ASP A 399 9.23 3.68 -1.66
N ALA A 400 9.84 4.71 -1.07
CA ALA A 400 9.53 5.13 0.30
C ALA A 400 8.02 5.42 0.49
N ASP A 401 7.38 6.03 -0.50
CA ASP A 401 5.97 6.41 -0.46
C ASP A 401 5.02 5.22 -0.57
N GLN A 402 5.45 4.11 -1.21
CA GLN A 402 4.61 2.93 -1.44
C GLN A 402 4.81 1.84 -0.38
N ARG A 403 5.96 1.84 0.30
CA ARG A 403 6.36 0.79 1.25
C ARG A 403 5.27 0.54 2.29
N GLN A 404 4.78 1.59 2.95
CA GLN A 404 3.75 1.46 3.99
C GLN A 404 2.42 0.91 3.47
N ALA A 405 2.01 1.34 2.28
CA ALA A 405 0.77 0.87 1.64
C ALA A 405 0.87 -0.59 1.23
N LEU A 406 2.04 -1.03 0.74
CA LEU A 406 2.30 -2.43 0.37
C LEU A 406 2.41 -3.32 1.61
N THR A 407 3.10 -2.88 2.67
CA THR A 407 3.15 -3.58 3.95
C THR A 407 1.74 -3.77 4.52
N THR A 408 0.91 -2.72 4.52
CA THR A 408 -0.51 -2.79 4.91
C THR A 408 -1.26 -3.82 4.05
N SER A 409 -1.02 -3.83 2.74
CA SER A 409 -1.66 -4.78 1.82
C SER A 409 -1.27 -6.24 2.12
N ILE A 410 -0.02 -6.51 2.53
CA ILE A 410 0.43 -7.85 2.92
C ILE A 410 -0.37 -8.34 4.14
N TYR A 411 -0.43 -7.54 5.20
CA TYR A 411 -1.17 -7.93 6.39
C TYR A 411 -2.68 -8.06 6.14
N GLU A 412 -3.29 -7.18 5.34
CA GLU A 412 -4.71 -7.29 4.98
C GLU A 412 -5.00 -8.60 4.23
N VAL A 413 -4.14 -9.05 3.31
CA VAL A 413 -4.34 -10.33 2.60
C VAL A 413 -4.29 -11.53 3.56
N GLU A 414 -3.39 -11.47 4.54
CA GLU A 414 -3.16 -12.52 5.53
C GLU A 414 -4.24 -12.60 6.61
N ASP A 415 -4.85 -11.48 6.94
CA ASP A 415 -5.90 -11.35 7.94
C ASP A 415 -7.24 -11.87 7.40
N ALA A 416 -7.68 -13.02 7.93
CA ALA A 416 -8.96 -13.62 7.53
C ALA A 416 -10.19 -12.83 8.02
N GLY A 417 -10.01 -11.99 9.06
CA GLY A 417 -11.03 -11.10 9.60
C GLY A 417 -11.17 -9.79 8.82
N ALA A 418 -10.23 -9.46 7.94
CA ALA A 418 -10.30 -8.26 7.12
C ALA A 418 -11.45 -8.32 6.09
N PRO A 419 -12.13 -7.19 5.78
CA PRO A 419 -13.20 -7.16 4.79
C PRO A 419 -12.78 -7.67 3.41
N ALA A 420 -13.59 -8.52 2.79
CA ALA A 420 -13.24 -9.20 1.55
C ALA A 420 -12.90 -8.24 0.39
N ASP A 421 -13.58 -7.10 0.30
CA ASP A 421 -13.31 -6.06 -0.68
C ASP A 421 -11.92 -5.44 -0.50
N LYS A 422 -11.51 -5.16 0.75
CA LYS A 422 -10.18 -4.64 1.07
C LYS A 422 -9.10 -5.67 0.78
N ARG A 423 -9.33 -6.95 1.12
CA ARG A 423 -8.43 -8.06 0.79
C ARG A 423 -8.19 -8.19 -0.72
N ILE A 424 -9.26 -8.11 -1.53
CA ILE A 424 -9.15 -8.17 -3.00
C ILE A 424 -8.29 -7.00 -3.53
N VAL A 425 -8.54 -5.77 -3.06
CA VAL A 425 -7.74 -4.59 -3.47
C VAL A 425 -6.29 -4.73 -3.06
N ALA A 426 -6.02 -5.18 -1.82
CA ALA A 426 -4.68 -5.45 -1.33
C ALA A 426 -3.94 -6.48 -2.18
N ARG A 427 -4.58 -7.59 -2.53
CA ARG A 427 -4.01 -8.61 -3.42
C ARG A 427 -3.64 -8.03 -4.78
N GLN A 428 -4.49 -7.21 -5.39
CA GLN A 428 -4.17 -6.61 -6.70
C GLN A 428 -3.03 -5.58 -6.63
N ARG A 429 -2.90 -4.83 -5.53
CA ARG A 429 -1.74 -3.96 -5.29
C ARG A 429 -0.44 -4.75 -5.18
N LEU A 430 -0.47 -5.91 -4.53
CA LEU A 430 0.69 -6.81 -4.43
C LEU A 430 1.02 -7.47 -5.76
N LYS A 431 0.02 -7.95 -6.52
CA LYS A 431 0.23 -8.47 -7.89
C LYS A 431 0.88 -7.42 -8.80
N LYS A 432 0.41 -6.17 -8.73
CA LYS A 432 1.04 -5.04 -9.43
C LYS A 432 2.50 -4.88 -9.04
N PHE A 433 2.79 -4.82 -7.74
CA PHE A 433 4.16 -4.68 -7.25
C PHE A 433 5.06 -5.80 -7.78
N LEU A 434 4.62 -7.06 -7.71
CA LEU A 434 5.38 -8.19 -8.26
C LEU A 434 5.61 -8.09 -9.77
N ALA A 435 4.62 -7.61 -10.54
CA ALA A 435 4.78 -7.37 -11.96
C ALA A 435 5.80 -6.25 -12.26
N ASP A 436 5.81 -5.18 -11.46
CA ASP A 436 6.78 -4.08 -11.55
C ASP A 436 8.22 -4.52 -11.17
N LEU A 437 8.39 -5.66 -10.48
CA LEU A 437 9.70 -6.27 -10.18
C LEU A 437 10.25 -7.14 -11.31
N GLY A 438 9.48 -7.40 -12.37
CA GLY A 438 9.92 -8.19 -13.53
C GLY A 438 11.27 -7.71 -14.08
N GLY A 439 12.24 -8.62 -14.17
CA GLY A 439 13.60 -8.32 -14.62
C GLY A 439 14.56 -7.78 -13.55
N LYS A 440 14.09 -7.47 -12.33
CA LYS A 440 14.95 -7.08 -11.18
C LYS A 440 15.18 -8.22 -10.18
N VAL A 441 14.24 -9.17 -10.12
CA VAL A 441 14.26 -10.34 -9.25
C VAL A 441 14.16 -11.59 -10.15
N GLU A 442 14.64 -12.72 -9.66
CA GLU A 442 14.52 -14.00 -10.38
C GLU A 442 13.05 -14.34 -10.64
N ASP A 443 12.71 -14.66 -11.90
CA ASP A 443 11.34 -14.93 -12.33
C ASP A 443 10.69 -16.10 -11.55
N SER A 444 11.50 -17.04 -11.06
CA SER A 444 11.04 -18.17 -10.22
C SER A 444 10.40 -17.68 -8.92
N VAL A 445 11.03 -16.71 -8.24
CA VAL A 445 10.52 -16.11 -6.99
C VAL A 445 9.23 -15.35 -7.25
N ILE A 446 9.18 -14.55 -8.32
CA ILE A 446 7.98 -13.80 -8.70
C ILE A 446 6.80 -14.75 -8.94
N ARG A 447 7.00 -15.85 -9.66
CA ARG A 447 5.95 -16.86 -9.92
C ARG A 447 5.45 -17.53 -8.64
N VAL A 448 6.35 -17.91 -7.73
CA VAL A 448 5.96 -18.50 -6.44
C VAL A 448 5.11 -17.52 -5.64
N MET A 449 5.50 -16.25 -5.60
CA MET A 449 4.75 -15.21 -4.89
C MET A 449 3.39 -14.89 -5.54
N GLN A 450 3.31 -14.91 -6.88
CA GLN A 450 2.04 -14.74 -7.59
C GLN A 450 1.06 -15.90 -7.31
N ALA A 451 1.53 -17.14 -7.44
CA ALA A 451 0.73 -18.33 -7.14
C ALA A 451 0.26 -18.35 -5.68
N TYR A 452 1.12 -17.88 -4.77
CA TYR A 452 0.76 -17.72 -3.37
C TYR A 452 -0.37 -16.70 -3.18
N LEU A 453 -0.27 -15.49 -3.77
CA LEU A 453 -1.32 -14.48 -3.66
C LEU A 453 -2.67 -14.95 -4.23
N GLU A 454 -2.65 -15.77 -5.28
CA GLU A 454 -3.85 -16.40 -5.83
C GLU A 454 -4.50 -17.37 -4.86
N SER A 455 -3.69 -18.12 -4.10
CA SER A 455 -4.20 -19.09 -3.12
C SER A 455 -4.89 -18.46 -1.90
N ARG A 456 -4.57 -17.20 -1.55
CA ARG A 456 -5.04 -16.55 -0.30
C ARG A 456 -6.41 -15.90 -0.40
N ILE A 457 -6.93 -15.70 -1.61
CA ILE A 457 -8.27 -15.16 -1.87
C ILE A 457 -8.93 -16.01 -2.95
N GLY A 458 -9.58 -17.10 -2.53
CA GLY A 458 -10.47 -17.86 -3.40
C GLY A 458 -11.74 -17.05 -3.63
N ILE A 459 -12.10 -16.83 -4.90
CA ILE A 459 -13.47 -16.52 -5.29
C ILE A 459 -14.14 -17.82 -5.67
#